data_AF-A0A914YUX7-F1
#
_entry.id   AF-A0A914YUX7-F1
#
_cell.length_a   1.000
_cell.length_b   1.000
_cell.length_c   1.000
_cell.angle_alpha   90.00
_cell.angle_beta   90.00
_cell.angle_gamma   90.00
#
_symmetry.space_group_name_H-M   'P 1'
#
loop_
_entity.id
_entity.type
_entity.pdbx_description
1 polymer ?
#
loop_
_entity_poly.entity_id
_entity_poly.type
_entity_poly.pdbx_seq_one_letter_code
_entity_poly.pdbx_strand_id
1 'polypeptide(L)'
;MIFVARITNDDYVSVAVQAEPGYIVTFEPSASGDRVHHILLYGCEQPAYSTSFWVGTATCMGPAHILYAWARNAPALELPKDVAIPIGNDGDPVKYLVLQIHYSHPFEGNVRDFSGIKLHLSPVRPKYIAQVYLFVSNEPIPPRLDAAYNNMSCYYRGNATLYPFAFRTHTHAMGRVVSAFLNHGNEWQMIGKRNPQWPQLFQKLDKSMEIKTGDFMAAMCRFDSHDKEKPVPMG
;
A
#
# COMPACT_ATOMS: atom_id res chain seq x y z
N MET A 1 -12.09 5.96 -18.20
CA MET A 1 -13.49 6.27 -17.83
C MET A 1 -14.11 4.99 -17.30
N ILE A 2 -14.53 4.96 -16.04
CA ILE A 2 -15.05 3.76 -15.40
C ILE A 2 -16.58 3.82 -15.43
N PHE A 3 -17.22 2.96 -16.22
CA PHE A 3 -18.66 2.76 -16.14
C PHE A 3 -18.91 1.63 -15.15
N VAL A 4 -19.31 1.96 -13.92
CA VAL A 4 -19.72 0.92 -12.97
C VAL A 4 -21.24 0.86 -12.90
N ALA A 5 -21.82 -0.07 -13.66
CA ALA A 5 -23.27 -0.17 -13.77
C ALA A 5 -23.93 -0.85 -12.56
N ARG A 6 -23.19 -1.62 -11.74
CA ARG A 6 -23.69 -2.29 -10.52
C ARG A 6 -22.54 -2.58 -9.56
N ILE A 7 -22.42 -1.78 -8.50
CA ILE A 7 -21.59 -2.05 -7.31
C ILE A 7 -22.53 -2.48 -6.18
N THR A 8 -22.15 -3.47 -5.40
CA THR A 8 -22.76 -3.88 -4.14
C THR A 8 -21.98 -3.32 -2.94
N ASN A 9 -22.47 -3.55 -1.71
CA ASN A 9 -21.73 -3.11 -0.52
C ASN A 9 -20.35 -3.79 -0.45
N ASP A 10 -19.32 -3.01 -0.11
CA ASP A 10 -17.92 -3.46 0.01
C ASP A 10 -17.31 -4.08 -1.28
N ASP A 11 -17.70 -3.59 -2.46
CA ASP A 11 -17.08 -4.04 -3.72
C ASP A 11 -15.75 -3.36 -4.02
N TYR A 12 -14.87 -4.16 -4.63
CA TYR A 12 -13.62 -3.71 -5.21
C TYR A 12 -13.75 -3.65 -6.72
N VAL A 13 -13.23 -2.58 -7.30
CA VAL A 13 -13.17 -2.37 -8.74
C VAL A 13 -11.75 -2.03 -9.12
N SER A 14 -11.26 -2.65 -10.19
CA SER A 14 -9.88 -2.45 -10.63
C SER A 14 -9.82 -2.03 -12.10
N VAL A 15 -8.87 -1.16 -12.39
CA VAL A 15 -8.53 -0.71 -13.74
C VAL A 15 -7.04 -0.89 -13.97
N ALA A 16 -6.67 -1.53 -15.07
CA ALA A 16 -5.28 -1.64 -15.51
C ALA A 16 -5.00 -0.73 -16.70
N VAL A 17 -3.83 -0.11 -16.66
CA VAL A 17 -3.26 0.66 -17.78
C VAL A 17 -1.79 0.28 -17.96
N GLN A 18 -1.31 0.31 -19.19
CA GLN A 18 0.13 0.21 -19.45
C GLN A 18 0.81 1.48 -18.93
N ALA A 19 1.94 1.33 -18.26
CA ALA A 19 2.69 2.45 -17.71
C ALA A 19 3.40 3.22 -18.83
N GLU A 20 3.25 4.54 -18.86
CA GLU A 20 4.10 5.40 -19.68
C GLU A 20 5.50 5.49 -19.05
N PRO A 21 6.59 5.40 -19.83
CA PRO A 21 7.95 5.52 -19.32
C PRO A 21 8.18 6.84 -18.58
N GLY A 22 8.64 6.77 -17.33
CA GLY A 22 8.97 7.96 -16.56
C GLY A 22 9.24 7.68 -15.09
N TYR A 23 9.26 8.77 -14.31
CA TYR A 23 9.57 8.74 -12.89
C TYR A 23 8.47 9.46 -12.10
N ILE A 24 7.64 8.72 -11.35
CA ILE A 24 6.54 9.31 -10.56
C ILE A 24 7.12 10.15 -9.43
N VAL A 25 6.74 11.42 -9.37
CA VAL A 25 7.14 12.37 -8.30
C VAL A 25 5.98 12.80 -7.41
N THR A 26 4.73 12.69 -7.90
CA THR A 26 3.54 13.09 -7.14
C THR A 26 2.35 12.20 -7.47
N PHE A 27 1.58 11.87 -6.43
CA PHE A 27 0.29 11.21 -6.52
C PHE A 27 -0.80 12.19 -6.11
N GLU A 28 -1.63 12.61 -7.05
CA GLU A 28 -2.74 13.55 -6.82
C GLU A 28 -4.07 12.78 -6.89
N PRO A 29 -4.70 12.47 -5.74
CA PRO A 29 -5.97 11.77 -5.71
C PRO A 29 -7.10 12.69 -6.19
N SER A 30 -7.98 12.16 -7.03
CA SER A 30 -9.24 12.79 -7.40
C SER A 30 -10.35 11.84 -7.01
N ALA A 31 -10.82 11.92 -5.77
CA ALA A 31 -11.87 11.07 -5.22
C ALA A 31 -12.58 11.77 -4.07
N SER A 32 -13.85 11.42 -3.84
CA SER A 32 -14.60 11.85 -2.65
C SER A 32 -14.71 10.71 -1.65
N GLY A 33 -14.31 10.98 -0.40
CA GLY A 33 -14.44 10.05 0.72
C GLY A 33 -15.88 9.67 1.06
N ASP A 34 -16.88 10.39 0.56
CA ASP A 34 -18.30 10.06 0.73
C ASP A 34 -18.71 8.83 -0.10
N ARG A 35 -17.91 8.50 -1.13
CA ARG A 35 -18.18 7.40 -2.07
C ARG A 35 -17.09 6.34 -2.04
N VAL A 36 -15.84 6.78 -2.03
CA VAL A 36 -14.68 5.89 -2.09
C VAL A 36 -14.13 5.69 -0.69
N HIS A 37 -14.13 4.45 -0.23
CA HIS A 37 -13.57 4.11 1.07
C HIS A 37 -12.04 4.23 1.05
N HIS A 38 -11.40 3.69 0.02
CA HIS A 38 -9.97 3.87 -0.24
C HIS A 38 -9.60 3.57 -1.70
N ILE A 39 -8.42 4.04 -2.12
CA ILE A 39 -7.81 3.76 -3.41
C ILE A 39 -6.41 3.21 -3.19
N LEU A 40 -6.05 2.15 -3.92
CA LEU A 40 -4.71 1.58 -3.96
C LEU A 40 -4.20 1.60 -5.39
N LEU A 41 -2.94 1.95 -5.57
CA LEU A 41 -2.26 1.86 -6.86
C LEU A 41 -1.14 0.83 -6.75
N TYR A 42 -1.18 -0.15 -7.65
CA TYR A 42 -0.17 -1.18 -7.76
C TYR A 42 0.61 -1.03 -9.07
N GLY A 43 1.88 -1.44 -9.05
CA GLY A 43 2.71 -1.64 -10.22
C GLY A 43 3.08 -3.10 -10.38
N CYS A 44 3.08 -3.61 -11.60
CA CYS A 44 3.47 -4.99 -11.90
C CYS A 44 3.84 -5.20 -13.37
N GLU A 45 4.33 -6.40 -13.67
CA GLU A 45 4.68 -6.81 -15.03
C GLU A 45 3.44 -7.16 -15.87
N GLN A 46 2.42 -7.77 -15.25
CA GLN A 46 1.16 -8.12 -15.90
C GLN A 46 -0.04 -7.93 -14.96
N PRO A 47 -1.16 -7.36 -15.44
CA PRO A 47 -2.40 -7.29 -14.67
C PRO A 47 -3.02 -8.68 -14.47
N ALA A 48 -3.92 -8.82 -13.48
CA ALA A 48 -4.59 -10.08 -13.19
C ALA A 48 -5.42 -10.62 -14.37
N TYR A 49 -5.96 -9.71 -15.20
CA TYR A 49 -6.75 -10.04 -16.37
C TYR A 49 -6.28 -9.22 -17.59
N SER A 50 -6.55 -9.74 -18.79
CA SER A 50 -6.26 -9.03 -20.05
C SER A 50 -7.24 -7.88 -20.32
N THR A 51 -8.39 -7.83 -19.62
CA THR A 51 -9.31 -6.71 -19.69
C THR A 51 -8.78 -5.53 -18.88
N SER A 52 -8.98 -4.32 -19.37
CA SER A 52 -8.56 -3.09 -18.67
C SER A 52 -9.40 -2.77 -17.44
N PHE A 53 -10.52 -3.47 -17.23
CA PHE A 53 -11.44 -3.25 -16.13
C PHE A 53 -12.00 -4.58 -15.61
N TRP A 54 -12.16 -4.70 -14.30
CA TRP A 54 -12.85 -5.82 -13.66
C TRP A 54 -13.37 -5.47 -12.26
N VAL A 55 -14.32 -6.26 -11.78
CA VAL A 55 -14.81 -6.25 -10.39
C VAL A 55 -14.10 -7.38 -9.64
N GLY A 56 -13.67 -7.10 -8.42
CA GLY A 56 -12.98 -8.03 -7.53
C GLY A 56 -11.65 -7.51 -6.98
N THR A 57 -11.04 -8.33 -6.14
CA THR A 57 -9.83 -7.97 -5.36
C THR A 57 -8.52 -8.30 -6.07
N ALA A 58 -8.56 -9.04 -7.17
CA ALA A 58 -7.37 -9.39 -7.95
C ALA A 58 -6.73 -8.12 -8.53
N THR A 59 -5.39 -8.04 -8.50
CA THR A 59 -4.64 -6.87 -8.96
C THR A 59 -3.70 -7.23 -10.10
N CYS A 60 -2.64 -7.99 -9.81
CA CYS A 60 -1.60 -8.37 -10.75
C CYS A 60 -1.49 -9.89 -10.87
N MET A 61 -1.00 -10.34 -12.03
CA MET A 61 -0.54 -11.72 -12.19
C MET A 61 0.89 -11.80 -11.64
N GLY A 62 1.03 -12.40 -10.46
CA GLY A 62 2.32 -12.48 -9.75
C GLY A 62 2.55 -11.29 -8.79
N PRO A 63 3.81 -10.88 -8.57
CA PRO A 63 4.13 -9.83 -7.60
C PRO A 63 3.45 -8.50 -7.91
N ALA A 64 2.71 -7.97 -6.94
CA ALA A 64 2.12 -6.64 -6.98
C ALA A 64 2.92 -5.69 -6.08
N HIS A 65 3.45 -4.61 -6.65
CA HIS A 65 4.15 -3.58 -5.90
C HIS A 65 3.17 -2.47 -5.54
N ILE A 66 2.81 -2.31 -4.26
CA ILE A 66 2.01 -1.15 -3.84
C ILE A 66 2.84 0.13 -4.02
N LEU A 67 2.32 1.06 -4.81
CA LEU A 67 2.99 2.34 -5.13
C LEU A 67 2.38 3.49 -4.34
N TYR A 68 1.07 3.46 -4.11
CA TYR A 68 0.34 4.50 -3.41
C TYR A 68 -0.93 3.97 -2.77
N ALA A 69 -1.36 4.63 -1.70
CA ALA A 69 -2.61 4.36 -1.01
C ALA A 69 -3.24 5.69 -0.56
N TRP A 70 -4.54 5.81 -0.79
CA TRP A 70 -5.36 6.94 -0.38
C TRP A 70 -6.54 6.46 0.45
N ALA A 71 -6.90 7.22 1.48
CA ALA A 71 -8.13 7.01 2.24
C ALA A 71 -8.67 8.35 2.75
N ARG A 72 -10.00 8.50 2.79
CA ARG A 72 -10.74 9.63 3.41
C ARG A 72 -10.17 11.02 3.13
N ASN A 73 -10.15 11.44 1.86
CA ASN A 73 -9.74 12.79 1.47
C ASN A 73 -8.28 13.14 1.88
N ALA A 74 -7.41 12.14 1.96
CA ALA A 74 -5.98 12.38 2.14
C ALA A 74 -5.45 13.31 1.02
N PRO A 75 -4.53 14.24 1.36
CA PRO A 75 -3.95 15.14 0.38
C PRO A 75 -3.07 14.39 -0.63
N ALA A 76 -2.64 15.10 -1.67
CA ALA A 76 -1.63 14.59 -2.58
C ALA A 76 -0.36 14.16 -1.83
N LEU A 77 0.26 13.07 -2.29
CA LEU A 77 1.56 12.65 -1.80
C LEU A 77 2.63 13.13 -2.76
N GLU A 78 3.37 14.14 -2.31
CA GLU A 78 4.61 14.57 -2.94
C GLU A 78 5.76 13.74 -2.38
N LEU A 79 6.53 13.12 -3.28
CA LEU A 79 7.78 12.48 -2.91
C LEU A 79 8.83 13.54 -2.55
N PRO A 80 9.80 13.22 -1.68
CA PRO A 80 10.88 14.14 -1.36
C PRO A 80 11.63 14.59 -2.62
N LYS A 81 12.31 15.74 -2.52
CA LYS A 81 13.15 16.24 -3.61
C LYS A 81 14.15 15.18 -4.05
N ASP A 82 14.34 15.06 -5.36
CA ASP A 82 15.25 14.10 -6.01
C ASP A 82 14.93 12.62 -5.72
N VAL A 83 13.68 12.32 -5.35
CA VAL A 83 13.15 10.96 -5.16
C VAL A 83 12.01 10.72 -6.15
N ALA A 84 12.03 9.59 -6.85
CA ALA A 84 10.91 9.18 -7.70
C ALA A 84 10.77 7.66 -7.81
N ILE A 85 9.60 7.19 -8.25
CA ILE A 85 9.35 5.76 -8.55
C ILE A 85 9.44 5.55 -10.07
N PRO A 86 10.37 4.70 -10.56
CA PRO A 86 10.50 4.41 -11.99
C PRO A 86 9.37 3.49 -12.46
N ILE A 87 8.75 3.84 -13.58
CA ILE A 87 7.72 3.04 -14.24
C ILE A 87 7.92 3.06 -15.75
N GLY A 88 7.54 1.97 -16.42
CA GLY A 88 7.44 1.90 -17.88
C GLY A 88 8.76 1.96 -18.67
N ASN A 89 9.89 2.37 -18.06
CA ASN A 89 11.17 2.43 -18.77
C ASN A 89 11.69 1.02 -19.09
N ASP A 90 12.63 0.92 -20.04
CA ASP A 90 13.32 -0.33 -20.34
C ASP A 90 14.02 -0.88 -19.08
N GLY A 91 13.75 -2.15 -18.76
CA GLY A 91 14.24 -2.80 -17.55
C GLY A 91 13.45 -2.55 -16.27
N ASP A 92 12.50 -1.60 -16.23
CA ASP A 92 11.69 -1.40 -15.02
C ASP A 92 10.76 -2.59 -14.75
N PRO A 93 10.57 -3.02 -13.48
CA PRO A 93 9.67 -4.13 -13.14
C PRO A 93 8.18 -3.73 -13.24
N VAL A 94 7.87 -2.43 -13.20
CA VAL A 94 6.51 -1.91 -13.31
C VAL A 94 6.21 -1.57 -14.77
N LYS A 95 5.52 -2.48 -15.46
CA LYS A 95 5.07 -2.30 -16.85
C LYS A 95 3.61 -1.88 -16.94
N TYR A 96 2.81 -2.25 -15.95
CA TYR A 96 1.40 -1.88 -15.82
C TYR A 96 1.14 -1.25 -14.46
N LEU A 97 0.19 -0.34 -14.46
CA LEU A 97 -0.40 0.24 -13.26
C LEU A 97 -1.81 -0.33 -13.09
N VAL A 98 -2.11 -0.81 -11.89
CA VAL A 98 -3.44 -1.31 -11.52
C VAL A 98 -3.99 -0.44 -10.40
N LEU A 99 -5.01 0.34 -10.74
CA LEU A 99 -5.78 1.15 -9.81
C LEU A 99 -6.90 0.30 -9.23
N GLN A 100 -6.91 0.08 -7.92
CA GLN A 100 -7.99 -0.60 -7.21
C GLN A 100 -8.74 0.41 -6.33
N ILE A 101 -10.06 0.44 -6.47
CA ILE A 101 -10.95 1.33 -5.72
C ILE A 101 -11.91 0.45 -4.92
N HIS A 102 -12.00 0.74 -3.62
CA HIS A 102 -12.97 0.10 -2.74
C HIS A 102 -14.13 1.07 -2.47
N TYR A 103 -15.34 0.63 -2.80
CA TYR A 103 -16.59 1.34 -2.50
C TYR A 103 -17.28 0.67 -1.32
N SER A 104 -17.53 1.43 -0.26
CA SER A 104 -18.23 0.89 0.92
C SER A 104 -19.74 0.74 0.69
N HIS A 105 -20.32 1.55 -0.19
CA HIS A 105 -21.75 1.56 -0.46
C HIS A 105 -22.04 1.59 -1.96
N PRO A 106 -23.15 0.98 -2.40
CA PRO A 106 -23.62 1.08 -3.78
C PRO A 106 -23.97 2.51 -4.13
N PHE A 107 -23.87 2.83 -5.42
CA PHE A 107 -24.35 4.09 -5.94
C PHE A 107 -25.89 4.11 -5.99
N GLU A 108 -26.50 5.15 -5.43
CA GLU A 108 -27.93 5.40 -5.60
C GLU A 108 -28.19 5.93 -7.02
N GLY A 109 -28.88 5.15 -7.84
CA GLY A 109 -29.22 5.51 -9.22
C GLY A 109 -28.11 5.22 -10.24
N ASN A 110 -28.25 5.78 -11.45
CA ASN A 110 -27.31 5.56 -12.56
C ASN A 110 -26.17 6.59 -12.53
N VAL A 111 -25.25 6.44 -11.57
CA VAL A 111 -24.14 7.36 -11.34
C VAL A 111 -22.89 6.88 -12.09
N ARG A 112 -22.20 7.82 -12.75
CA ARG A 112 -20.84 7.58 -13.27
C ARG A 112 -19.83 8.10 -12.27
N ASP A 113 -18.83 7.29 -11.98
CA ASP A 113 -17.73 7.65 -11.10
C ASP A 113 -16.43 7.81 -11.89
N PHE A 114 -15.67 8.83 -11.55
CA PHE A 114 -14.40 9.19 -12.18
C PHE A 114 -13.27 9.25 -11.15
N SER A 115 -13.46 8.58 -10.02
CA SER A 115 -12.46 8.56 -8.96
C SER A 115 -11.19 7.88 -9.46
N GLY A 116 -10.05 8.43 -9.06
CA GLY A 116 -8.76 7.90 -9.46
C GLY A 116 -7.61 8.74 -8.94
N ILE A 117 -6.46 8.59 -9.59
CA ILE A 117 -5.22 9.26 -9.22
C ILE A 117 -4.61 9.84 -10.49
N LYS A 118 -4.22 11.11 -10.43
CA LYS A 118 -3.35 11.72 -11.42
C LYS A 118 -1.89 11.56 -10.96
N LEU A 119 -1.07 10.99 -11.83
CA LEU A 119 0.36 10.83 -11.60
C LEU A 119 1.10 11.97 -12.29
N HIS A 120 2.04 12.59 -11.57
CA HIS A 120 2.97 13.55 -12.15
C HIS A 120 4.29 12.84 -12.38
N LEU A 121 4.73 12.80 -13.65
CA LEU A 121 5.96 12.14 -14.07
C LEU A 121 7.05 13.17 -14.37
N SER A 122 8.25 12.91 -13.88
CA SER A 122 9.48 13.54 -14.36
C SER A 122 10.06 12.71 -15.49
N PRO A 123 10.55 13.31 -16.58
CA PRO A 123 11.36 12.62 -17.59
C PRO A 123 12.82 12.44 -17.15
N VAL A 124 13.25 13.13 -16.10
CA VAL A 124 14.63 13.11 -15.60
C VAL A 124 14.75 12.08 -14.48
N ARG A 125 15.75 11.19 -14.61
CA ARG A 125 16.07 10.19 -13.59
C ARG A 125 16.45 10.88 -12.27
N PRO A 126 15.81 10.52 -11.15
CA PRO A 126 16.11 11.11 -9.85
C PRO A 126 17.47 10.62 -9.32
N LYS A 127 17.99 11.33 -8.29
CA LYS A 127 19.15 10.86 -7.52
C LYS A 127 18.82 9.61 -6.71
N TYR A 128 17.59 9.50 -6.21
CA TYR A 128 17.11 8.41 -5.37
C TYR A 128 15.87 7.75 -5.97
N ILE A 129 15.83 6.42 -5.90
CA ILE A 129 14.68 5.61 -6.33
C ILE A 129 13.87 5.21 -5.10
N ALA A 130 12.58 5.53 -5.10
CA ALA A 130 11.65 5.10 -4.07
C ALA A 130 11.12 3.70 -4.35
N GLN A 131 11.01 2.90 -3.29
CA GLN A 131 10.39 1.57 -3.29
C GLN A 131 9.71 1.33 -1.94
N VAL A 132 8.79 0.35 -1.90
CA VAL A 132 8.17 -0.10 -0.66
C VAL A 132 8.91 -1.33 -0.13
N TYR A 133 9.40 -1.22 1.11
CA TYR A 133 9.89 -2.38 1.86
C TYR A 133 8.74 -2.95 2.70
N LEU A 134 8.34 -4.19 2.44
CA LEU A 134 7.14 -4.79 3.02
C LEU A 134 7.48 -5.73 4.18
N PHE A 135 6.89 -5.48 5.34
CA PHE A 135 6.71 -6.49 6.38
C PHE A 135 5.33 -7.13 6.20
N VAL A 136 5.30 -8.44 6.04
CA VAL A 136 4.07 -9.23 5.93
C VAL A 136 4.23 -10.53 6.71
N SER A 137 3.15 -10.96 7.34
CA SER A 137 3.06 -12.23 8.04
C SER A 137 1.94 -13.04 7.39
N ASN A 138 2.21 -14.32 7.15
CA ASN A 138 1.22 -15.29 6.67
C ASN A 138 0.74 -16.22 7.78
N GLU A 139 1.18 -15.98 9.03
CA GLU A 139 0.83 -16.80 10.18
C GLU A 139 -0.65 -16.59 10.55
N PRO A 140 -1.47 -17.66 10.63
CA PRO A 140 -2.85 -17.54 11.06
C PRO A 140 -2.98 -16.95 12.46
N ILE A 141 -4.01 -16.14 12.68
CA ILE A 141 -4.31 -15.53 13.97
C ILE A 141 -5.07 -16.55 14.83
N PRO A 142 -4.54 -16.95 16.00
CA PRO A 142 -5.24 -17.88 16.88
C PRO A 142 -6.57 -17.30 17.40
N PRO A 143 -7.60 -18.12 17.63
CA PRO A 143 -8.89 -17.66 18.14
C PRO A 143 -8.88 -17.47 19.66
N ARG A 144 -9.91 -16.77 20.17
CA ARG A 144 -10.20 -16.60 21.61
C ARG A 144 -9.10 -15.89 22.42
N LEU A 145 -8.36 -14.97 21.79
CA LEU A 145 -7.32 -14.17 22.46
C LEU A 145 -7.67 -12.68 22.42
N ASP A 146 -7.69 -12.03 23.58
CA ASP A 146 -7.81 -10.55 23.68
C ASP A 146 -6.59 -9.83 23.08
N ALA A 147 -5.47 -10.55 22.97
CA ALA A 147 -4.23 -10.05 22.38
C ALA A 147 -3.47 -11.20 21.69
N ALA A 148 -3.60 -11.28 20.37
CA ALA A 148 -2.77 -12.12 19.51
C ALA A 148 -1.69 -11.27 18.82
N TYR A 149 -0.51 -11.85 18.57
CA TYR A 149 0.63 -11.14 18.00
C TYR A 149 1.26 -11.90 16.84
N ASN A 150 1.46 -11.20 15.73
CA ASN A 150 2.31 -11.68 14.65
C ASN A 150 3.56 -10.80 14.60
N ASN A 151 4.71 -11.42 14.86
CA ASN A 151 6.01 -10.76 14.83
C ASN A 151 6.72 -11.12 13.52
N MET A 152 7.35 -10.13 12.92
CA MET A 152 8.11 -10.25 11.68
C MET A 152 9.47 -9.62 11.92
N SER A 153 10.54 -10.25 11.46
CA SER A 153 11.87 -9.65 11.53
C SER A 153 12.77 -10.14 10.42
N CYS A 154 13.70 -9.29 10.04
CA CYS A 154 14.72 -9.63 9.07
C CYS A 154 15.98 -8.79 9.29
N TYR A 155 17.12 -9.35 8.93
CA TYR A 155 18.33 -8.56 8.72
C TYR A 155 18.27 -7.96 7.32
N TYR A 156 18.55 -6.66 7.21
CA TYR A 156 18.65 -6.01 5.92
C TYR A 156 19.93 -6.48 5.20
N ARG A 157 19.77 -7.13 4.05
CA ARG A 157 20.87 -7.68 3.25
C ARG A 157 21.08 -6.98 1.91
N GLY A 158 20.37 -5.88 1.66
CA GLY A 158 20.54 -5.11 0.43
C GLY A 158 21.84 -4.33 0.42
N ASN A 159 22.35 -4.01 -0.77
CA ASN A 159 23.62 -3.29 -0.94
C ASN A 159 23.48 -1.77 -0.86
N ALA A 160 22.25 -1.24 -0.99
CA ALA A 160 21.98 0.18 -0.93
C ALA A 160 21.56 0.60 0.49
N THR A 161 22.00 1.77 0.95
CA THR A 161 21.42 2.40 2.15
C THR A 161 19.99 2.83 1.86
N LEU A 162 19.05 2.47 2.72
CA LEU A 162 17.65 2.93 2.62
C LEU A 162 17.43 4.15 3.50
N TYR A 163 16.57 5.04 3.02
CA TYR A 163 16.15 6.26 3.72
C TYR A 163 14.62 6.24 3.83
N PRO A 164 14.04 5.59 4.86
CA PRO A 164 12.60 5.60 5.06
C PRO A 164 12.10 7.03 5.24
N PHE A 165 11.07 7.41 4.48
CA PHE A 165 10.46 8.74 4.58
C PHE A 165 8.96 8.70 4.86
N ALA A 166 8.31 7.55 4.62
CA ALA A 166 6.91 7.31 4.99
C ALA A 166 6.67 5.82 5.30
N PHE A 167 5.62 5.52 6.07
CA PHE A 167 5.17 4.17 6.34
C PHE A 167 3.64 4.06 6.23
N ARG A 168 3.14 2.85 5.96
CA ARG A 168 1.71 2.53 5.97
C ARG A 168 1.50 1.25 6.77
N THR A 169 0.44 1.21 7.57
CA THR A 169 -0.02 0.01 8.27
C THR A 169 -1.30 -0.50 7.64
N HIS A 170 -1.50 -1.82 7.61
CA HIS A 170 -2.69 -2.45 7.06
C HIS A 170 -3.02 -3.72 7.83
N THR A 171 -4.28 -3.86 8.22
CA THR A 171 -4.90 -5.09 8.74
C THR A 171 -6.38 -5.07 8.38
N HIS A 172 -7.05 -6.22 8.51
CA HIS A 172 -8.51 -6.29 8.57
C HIS A 172 -9.03 -5.93 9.98
N ALA A 173 -10.33 -6.18 10.25
CA ALA A 173 -11.05 -5.69 11.42
C ALA A 173 -10.48 -6.09 12.80
N MET A 174 -9.73 -7.20 12.90
CA MET A 174 -9.15 -7.65 14.17
C MET A 174 -7.90 -6.85 14.59
N GLY A 175 -7.26 -6.12 13.69
CA GLY A 175 -6.04 -5.39 14.03
C GLY A 175 -6.28 -4.24 14.99
N ARG A 176 -5.36 -4.03 15.92
CA ARG A 176 -5.43 -2.98 16.96
C ARG A 176 -4.25 -2.03 16.91
N VAL A 177 -3.04 -2.56 16.72
CA VAL A 177 -1.81 -1.76 16.62
C VAL A 177 -0.84 -2.46 15.69
N VAL A 178 -0.21 -1.70 14.80
CA VAL A 178 0.95 -2.16 14.02
C VAL A 178 2.12 -1.22 14.32
N SER A 179 3.30 -1.80 14.53
CA SER A 179 4.53 -1.06 14.81
C SER A 179 5.73 -1.69 14.12
N ALA A 180 6.68 -0.87 13.70
CA ALA A 180 7.95 -1.30 13.12
C ALA A 180 9.13 -0.56 13.76
N PHE A 181 10.26 -1.24 13.86
CA PHE A 181 11.47 -0.80 14.53
C PHE A 181 12.71 -1.20 13.75
N LEU A 182 13.72 -0.35 13.82
CA LEU A 182 15.09 -0.59 13.38
C LEU A 182 15.95 -0.80 14.63
N ASN A 183 16.83 -1.79 14.60
CA ASN A 183 17.92 -1.97 15.55
C ASN A 183 19.24 -1.77 14.81
N HIS A 184 19.94 -0.69 15.18
CA HIS A 184 21.25 -0.33 14.67
C HIS A 184 22.25 -0.36 15.82
N GLY A 185 23.18 -1.32 15.84
CA GLY A 185 24.22 -1.40 16.88
C GLY A 185 23.68 -1.52 18.31
N ASN A 186 22.59 -2.25 18.54
CA ASN A 186 21.84 -2.39 19.80
C ASN A 186 20.98 -1.18 20.21
N GLU A 187 20.87 -0.15 19.37
CA GLU A 187 19.93 0.95 19.59
C GLU A 187 18.65 0.73 18.78
N TRP A 188 17.52 0.73 19.49
CA TRP A 188 16.19 0.59 18.88
C TRP A 188 15.60 1.96 18.53
N GLN A 189 15.22 2.10 17.27
CA GLN A 189 14.55 3.29 16.74
C GLN A 189 13.19 2.88 16.15
N MET A 190 12.13 3.62 16.48
CA MET A 190 10.80 3.36 15.93
C MET A 190 10.71 3.92 14.49
N ILE A 191 10.35 3.07 13.54
CA ILE A 191 10.04 3.46 12.16
C ILE A 191 8.63 4.05 12.11
N GLY A 192 7.68 3.40 12.80
CA GLY A 192 6.30 3.87 12.87
C GLY A 192 5.43 3.01 13.79
N LYS A 193 4.36 3.61 14.31
CA LYS A 193 3.32 2.94 15.10
C LYS A 193 1.97 3.57 14.78
N ARG A 194 0.97 2.76 14.44
CA ARG A 194 -0.37 3.27 14.08
C ARG A 194 -1.46 2.27 14.39
N ASN A 195 -2.65 2.77 14.70
CA ASN A 195 -3.87 1.95 14.70
C ASN A 195 -4.26 1.67 13.23
N PRO A 196 -4.27 0.41 12.77
CA PRO A 196 -4.54 0.07 11.37
C PRO A 196 -6.03 0.25 10.97
N GLN A 197 -6.93 0.52 11.93
CA GLN A 197 -8.33 0.87 11.65
C GLN A 197 -8.53 2.35 11.33
N TRP A 198 -7.52 3.19 11.58
CA TRP A 198 -7.51 4.57 11.09
C TRP A 198 -7.28 4.61 9.58
N PRO A 199 -7.53 5.75 8.90
CA PRO A 199 -7.22 5.90 7.48
C PRO A 199 -5.82 5.38 7.14
N GLN A 200 -5.77 4.39 6.24
CA GLN A 200 -4.56 3.61 5.91
C GLN A 200 -3.76 4.28 4.79
N LEU A 201 -3.25 5.47 5.09
CA LEU A 201 -2.41 6.28 4.21
C LEU A 201 -0.91 6.07 4.51
N PHE A 202 -0.05 6.56 3.62
CA PHE A 202 1.38 6.68 3.89
C PHE A 202 1.65 7.90 4.78
N GLN A 203 2.01 7.66 6.03
CA GLN A 203 2.36 8.68 7.01
C GLN A 203 3.85 8.99 6.93
N LYS A 204 4.21 10.27 6.80
CA LYS A 204 5.62 10.71 6.79
C LYS A 204 6.28 10.42 8.14
N LEU A 205 7.57 10.11 8.11
CA LEU A 205 8.38 9.97 9.32
C LEU A 205 8.75 11.34 9.87
N ASP A 206 8.73 11.48 11.20
CA ASP A 206 9.11 12.72 11.89
C ASP A 206 10.64 12.91 11.97
N LYS A 207 11.39 11.80 11.92
CA LYS A 207 12.85 11.79 12.03
C LYS A 207 13.46 11.05 10.86
N SER A 208 14.53 11.60 10.31
CA SER A 208 15.35 10.91 9.31
C SER A 208 15.99 9.68 9.93
N MET A 209 16.03 8.60 9.14
CA MET A 209 16.61 7.33 9.52
C MET A 209 17.39 6.77 8.33
N GLU A 210 18.46 6.03 8.62
CA GLU A 210 19.20 5.25 7.64
C GLU A 210 19.10 3.76 8.01
N ILE A 211 18.87 2.90 7.02
CA ILE A 211 18.95 1.45 7.18
C ILE A 211 20.11 0.96 6.32
N LYS A 212 21.08 0.32 6.96
CA LYS A 212 22.33 -0.16 6.36
C LYS A 212 22.39 -1.68 6.38
N THR A 213 23.18 -2.24 5.47
CA THR A 213 23.39 -3.68 5.39
C THR A 213 23.84 -4.23 6.74
N GLY A 214 23.17 -5.28 7.21
CA GLY A 214 23.41 -5.89 8.53
C GLY A 214 22.48 -5.38 9.63
N ASP A 215 21.74 -4.30 9.43
CA ASP A 215 20.77 -3.83 10.41
C ASP A 215 19.65 -4.84 10.63
N PHE A 216 19.18 -4.96 11.87
CA PHE A 216 18.05 -5.80 12.21
C PHE A 216 16.77 -4.96 12.24
N MET A 217 15.74 -5.40 11.53
CA MET A 217 14.44 -4.74 11.53
C MET A 217 13.38 -5.70 12.06
N ALA A 218 12.42 -5.15 12.80
CA ALA A 218 11.31 -5.91 13.35
C ALA A 218 10.00 -5.15 13.21
N ALA A 219 8.93 -5.87 12.89
CA ALA A 219 7.57 -5.36 12.88
C ALA A 219 6.66 -6.29 13.68
N MET A 220 5.59 -5.72 14.25
CA MET A 220 4.63 -6.45 15.07
C MET A 220 3.23 -5.95 14.74
N CYS A 221 2.32 -6.91 14.57
CA CYS A 221 0.89 -6.67 14.48
C CYS A 221 0.22 -7.25 15.74
N ARG A 222 -0.52 -6.41 16.46
CA ARG A 222 -1.40 -6.84 17.56
C ARG A 222 -2.83 -6.93 17.05
N PHE A 223 -3.44 -8.08 17.27
CA PHE A 223 -4.83 -8.39 16.94
C PHE A 223 -5.64 -8.66 18.22
N ASP A 224 -6.95 -8.58 18.05
CA ASP A 224 -7.96 -8.99 19.03
C ASP A 224 -8.90 -9.96 18.34
N SER A 225 -8.87 -11.21 18.80
CA SER A 225 -9.58 -12.36 18.23
C SER A 225 -10.47 -13.06 19.26
N HIS A 226 -10.84 -12.36 20.35
CA HIS A 226 -11.63 -12.91 21.45
C HIS A 226 -12.97 -13.51 20.97
N ASP A 227 -13.56 -12.91 19.93
CA ASP A 227 -14.84 -13.27 19.33
C ASP A 227 -14.73 -14.37 18.26
N LYS A 228 -13.51 -14.81 17.92
CA LYS A 228 -13.29 -15.85 16.91
C LYS A 228 -13.27 -17.22 17.55
N GLU A 229 -13.94 -18.17 16.91
CA GLU A 229 -14.01 -19.56 17.39
C GLU A 229 -12.91 -20.46 16.81
N LYS A 230 -12.39 -20.10 15.63
CA LYS A 230 -11.39 -20.84 14.85
C LYS A 230 -10.24 -19.91 14.43
N PRO A 231 -9.03 -20.44 14.19
CA PRO A 231 -7.94 -19.65 13.66
C PRO A 231 -8.35 -18.92 12.38
N VAL A 232 -7.98 -17.65 12.28
CA VAL A 232 -8.29 -16.83 11.12
C VAL A 232 -7.06 -16.80 10.20
N PRO A 233 -7.16 -17.32 8.96
CA PRO A 233 -6.05 -17.28 8.02
C PRO A 233 -5.74 -15.84 7.59
N MET A 234 -4.52 -15.62 7.12
CA MET A 234 -4.13 -14.38 6.45
C MET A 234 -4.56 -14.47 4.97
N GLY A 235 -5.43 -13.55 4.54
CA GLY A 235 -5.98 -13.52 3.17
C GLY A 235 -7.42 -13.04 3.13
#